data_AF-U9SS13-F1
#
_entry.id   AF-U9SS13-F1
#
_cell.length_a   1.000
_cell.length_b   1.000
_cell.length_c   1.000
_cell.angle_alpha   90.00
_cell.angle_beta   90.00
_cell.angle_gamma   90.00
#
_symmetry.space_group_name_H-M   'P 1'
#
loop_
_entity.id
_entity.type
_entity.pdbx_description
1 polymer ?
#
loop_
_entity_poly.entity_id
_entity_poly.type
_entity_poly.pdbx_seq_one_letter_code
_entity_poly.pdbx_strand_id
1 'polypeptide(L)'
;MKMFMAKTSLKKLSYYSDPNTINLSFLRYPGAKDYLTKLSKLSCSSKTFKVILNSCQQLESFETHCNYELLSEKELLGALAKYSPKNFYRLKLSLANYLLDSRLVSEDLEDFPTNWKNRVPQKSFSFIIRGCTRSSETKEKYMSMVEKYKKLGINIRFDFSCYN
;
A
#
# COMPACT_ATOMS: atom_id res chain seq x y z
N MET A 1 -23.35 25.13 4.94
CA MET A 1 -23.52 23.89 4.15
C MET A 1 -23.51 22.69 5.09
N LYS A 2 -24.68 22.22 5.55
CA LYS A 2 -24.82 20.98 6.34
C LYS A 2 -24.91 19.82 5.36
N MET A 3 -23.84 19.03 5.22
CA MET A 3 -23.90 17.79 4.45
C MET A 3 -24.48 16.69 5.35
N PHE A 4 -25.76 16.35 5.15
CA PHE A 4 -26.31 15.09 5.65
C PHE A 4 -25.78 13.98 4.74
N MET A 5 -24.60 13.45 5.06
CA MET A 5 -24.08 12.28 4.37
C MET A 5 -24.81 11.05 4.91
N ALA A 6 -25.58 10.37 4.06
CA ALA A 6 -26.03 9.01 4.34
C ALA A 6 -24.82 8.17 4.78
N LYS A 7 -24.96 7.39 5.86
CA LYS A 7 -23.87 6.65 6.53
C LYS A 7 -23.38 5.49 5.66
N THR A 8 -22.71 5.78 4.55
CA THR A 8 -22.08 4.78 3.67
C THR A 8 -20.58 4.92 3.77
N SER A 9 -19.89 3.85 4.21
CA SER A 9 -18.42 3.83 4.25
C SER A 9 -17.82 3.96 2.85
N LEU A 10 -16.74 4.73 2.74
CA LEU A 10 -16.00 4.95 1.51
C LEU A 10 -15.19 3.70 1.16
N LYS A 11 -15.41 3.14 -0.03
CA LYS A 11 -14.65 1.97 -0.52
C LYS A 11 -13.37 2.35 -1.27
N LYS A 12 -13.36 3.50 -1.93
CA LYS A 12 -12.26 3.95 -2.79
C LYS A 12 -11.97 5.42 -2.52
N LEU A 13 -10.69 5.76 -2.35
CA LEU A 13 -10.23 7.14 -2.23
C LEU A 13 -9.13 7.39 -3.26
N SER A 14 -9.38 8.35 -4.16
CA SER A 14 -8.38 8.89 -5.07
C SER A 14 -8.12 10.33 -4.67
N TYR A 15 -6.88 10.65 -4.29
CA TYR A 15 -6.51 11.98 -3.83
C TYR A 15 -5.18 12.41 -4.45
N TYR A 16 -5.29 13.20 -5.50
CA TYR A 16 -4.18 13.76 -6.24
C TYR A 16 -4.16 15.27 -6.01
N SER A 17 -3.62 15.68 -4.86
CA SER A 17 -3.33 17.09 -4.59
C SER A 17 -1.90 17.41 -5.01
N ASP A 18 -1.62 18.70 -5.19
CA ASP A 18 -0.25 19.18 -5.18
C ASP A 18 0.44 18.66 -3.90
N PRO A 19 1.61 18.01 -4.01
CA PRO A 19 2.37 17.51 -2.87
C PRO A 19 2.66 18.56 -1.79
N ASN A 20 2.56 19.84 -2.12
CA ASN A 20 2.83 20.97 -1.24
C ASN A 20 1.59 21.50 -0.51
N THR A 21 0.37 21.10 -0.91
CA THR A 21 -0.90 21.62 -0.36
C THR A 21 -1.84 20.52 0.11
N ILE A 22 -1.31 19.51 0.78
CA ILE A 22 -2.10 18.38 1.31
C ILE A 22 -3.11 18.90 2.33
N ASN A 23 -4.39 18.96 1.93
CA ASN A 23 -5.48 19.33 2.80
C ASN A 23 -6.35 18.09 3.08
N LEU A 24 -5.98 17.35 4.13
CA LEU A 24 -6.73 16.22 4.68
C LEU A 24 -7.41 16.59 6.00
N SER A 25 -7.79 17.87 6.17
CA SER A 25 -8.43 18.37 7.40
C SER A 25 -9.71 17.60 7.76
N PHE A 26 -10.38 16.99 6.79
CA PHE A 26 -11.54 16.13 7.03
C PHE A 26 -11.20 14.92 7.92
N LEU A 27 -9.96 14.42 7.95
CA LEU A 27 -9.54 13.32 8.84
C LEU A 27 -9.60 13.70 10.32
N ARG A 28 -9.65 15.00 10.65
CA ARG A 28 -9.81 15.49 12.02
C ARG A 28 -11.24 15.31 12.54
N TYR A 29 -12.22 15.15 11.65
CA TYR A 29 -13.59 14.85 12.07
C TYR A 29 -13.67 13.40 12.58
N PRO A 30 -14.17 13.15 13.81
CA PRO A 30 -14.26 11.80 14.36
C PRO A 30 -14.98 10.83 13.42
N GLY A 31 -16.09 11.28 12.81
CA GLY A 31 -16.85 10.48 11.85
C GLY A 31 -16.08 10.12 10.57
N ALA A 32 -15.09 10.92 10.14
CA ALA A 32 -14.28 10.64 8.95
C ALA A 32 -13.55 9.30 9.06
N LYS A 33 -13.14 8.90 10.26
CA LYS A 33 -12.52 7.60 10.52
C LYS A 33 -13.52 6.47 10.26
N ASP A 34 -14.76 6.62 10.68
CA ASP A 34 -15.82 5.65 10.41
C ASP A 34 -16.07 5.48 8.91
N TYR A 35 -15.95 6.55 8.12
CA TYR A 35 -16.07 6.48 6.67
C TYR A 35 -14.94 5.68 6.01
N LEU A 36 -13.74 5.67 6.59
CA LEU A 36 -12.57 4.98 6.04
C LEU A 36 -12.43 3.53 6.52
N THR A 37 -13.31 3.05 7.41
CA THR A 37 -13.33 1.66 7.90
C THR A 37 -13.41 0.62 6.79
N LYS A 38 -14.09 0.92 5.68
CA LYS A 38 -14.24 0.03 4.53
C LYS A 38 -13.38 0.45 3.33
N LEU A 39 -12.39 1.31 3.54
CA LEU A 39 -11.49 1.73 2.48
C LEU A 39 -10.72 0.51 1.98
N SER A 40 -11.01 0.10 0.74
CA SER A 40 -10.39 -1.07 0.11
C SER A 40 -9.48 -0.68 -1.04
N LYS A 41 -9.58 0.54 -1.56
CA LYS A 41 -8.70 1.06 -2.61
C LYS A 41 -8.25 2.48 -2.29
N LEU A 42 -6.95 2.73 -2.35
CA LEU A 42 -6.35 4.03 -2.12
C LEU A 42 -5.44 4.37 -3.29
N SER A 43 -5.53 5.58 -3.81
CA SER A 43 -4.58 6.10 -4.77
C SER A 43 -4.28 7.55 -4.48
N CYS A 44 -3.05 7.83 -4.10
CA CYS A 44 -2.61 9.16 -3.73
C CYS A 44 -1.07 9.23 -3.71
N SER A 45 -0.55 10.43 -3.48
CA SER A 45 0.89 10.63 -3.30
C SER A 45 1.44 9.97 -2.03
N SER A 46 2.77 9.74 -2.02
CA SER A 46 3.56 9.27 -0.87
C SER A 46 3.24 10.03 0.43
N LYS A 47 3.17 11.37 0.38
CA LYS A 47 2.85 12.19 1.55
C LYS A 47 1.41 11.95 2.07
N THR A 48 0.43 11.85 1.17
CA THR A 48 -0.98 11.58 1.52
C THR A 48 -1.13 10.20 2.16
N PHE A 49 -0.42 9.19 1.63
CA PHE A 49 -0.36 7.84 2.19
C PHE A 49 0.05 7.86 3.66
N LYS A 50 1.13 8.58 4.00
CA LYS A 50 1.64 8.69 5.38
C LYS A 50 0.59 9.28 6.32
N VAL A 51 -0.12 10.32 5.90
CA VAL A 51 -1.17 10.96 6.71
C VAL A 51 -2.35 10.02 6.93
N ILE A 52 -2.79 9.31 5.89
CA ILE A 52 -3.90 8.35 6.00
C ILE A 52 -3.55 7.19 6.93
N LEU A 53 -2.37 6.58 6.75
CA LEU A 53 -1.91 5.46 7.59
C LEU A 53 -1.83 5.87 9.07
N ASN A 54 -1.31 7.07 9.36
CA ASN A 54 -1.26 7.59 10.72
C ASN A 54 -2.66 7.88 11.30
N SER A 55 -3.58 8.42 10.51
CA SER A 55 -4.87 8.88 11.00
C SER A 55 -5.92 7.76 11.12
N CYS A 56 -5.80 6.72 10.29
CA CYS A 56 -6.81 5.67 10.12
C CYS A 56 -6.36 4.35 10.76
N GLN A 57 -6.31 4.31 12.09
CA GLN A 57 -5.81 3.16 12.86
C GLN A 57 -6.67 1.88 12.76
N GLN A 58 -7.84 1.98 12.14
CA GLN A 58 -8.76 0.88 11.83
C GLN A 58 -8.46 0.19 10.49
N LEU A 59 -7.57 0.76 9.67
CA LEU A 59 -7.29 0.22 8.34
C LEU A 59 -6.52 -1.10 8.45
N GLU A 60 -7.12 -2.17 7.94
CA GLU A 60 -6.51 -3.50 7.97
C GLU A 60 -5.88 -3.89 6.62
N SER A 61 -6.40 -3.35 5.53
CA SER A 61 -5.92 -3.64 4.18
C SER A 61 -6.32 -2.59 3.16
N PHE A 62 -5.59 -2.49 2.05
CA PHE A 62 -6.05 -1.78 0.85
C PHE A 62 -5.35 -2.29 -0.41
N GLU A 63 -5.94 -1.95 -1.55
CA GLU A 63 -5.34 -2.01 -2.87
C GLU A 63 -4.85 -0.62 -3.31
N THR A 64 -3.67 -0.54 -3.90
CA THR A 64 -3.16 0.68 -4.56
C THR A 64 -2.50 0.33 -5.87
N HIS A 65 -2.24 1.35 -6.68
CA HIS A 65 -1.31 1.30 -7.80
C HIS A 65 -0.14 2.25 -7.54
N CYS A 66 1.05 1.87 -7.98
CA CYS A 66 2.18 2.80 -8.01
C CYS A 66 2.20 3.52 -9.35
N ASN A 67 2.26 4.86 -9.29
CA ASN A 67 2.66 5.69 -10.40
C ASN A 67 3.95 6.38 -9.94
N TYR A 68 5.06 6.14 -10.65
CA TYR A 68 6.37 6.64 -10.27
C TYR A 68 6.47 8.16 -10.16
N GLU A 69 5.56 8.90 -10.77
CA GLU A 69 5.49 10.36 -10.63
C GLU A 69 4.99 10.79 -9.23
N LEU A 70 4.26 9.92 -8.52
CA LEU A 70 3.53 10.26 -7.30
C LEU A 70 3.87 9.37 -6.10
N LEU A 71 4.26 8.13 -6.36
CA LEU A 71 4.51 7.09 -5.37
C LEU A 71 5.39 5.97 -5.97
N SER A 72 6.65 5.92 -5.56
CA SER A 72 7.50 4.76 -5.81
C SER A 72 7.16 3.60 -4.87
N GLU A 73 7.48 2.35 -5.25
CA GLU A 73 7.26 1.20 -4.36
C GLU A 73 8.08 1.30 -3.07
N LYS A 74 9.33 1.79 -3.17
CA LYS A 74 10.20 2.05 -2.01
C LYS A 74 9.54 2.98 -1.00
N GLU A 75 8.98 4.10 -1.47
CA GLU A 75 8.30 5.05 -0.60
C GLU A 75 7.04 4.46 0.02
N LEU A 76 6.27 3.68 -0.73
CA LEU A 76 5.09 2.99 -0.24
C LEU A 76 5.46 2.03 0.90
N LEU A 77 6.48 1.18 0.70
CA LEU A 77 6.91 0.22 1.71
C LEU A 77 7.52 0.90 2.93
N GLY A 78 8.34 1.95 2.73
CA GLY A 78 8.87 2.76 3.83
C GLY A 78 7.76 3.44 4.63
N ALA A 79 6.73 3.95 3.97
CA ALA A 79 5.57 4.53 4.64
C ALA A 79 4.78 3.46 5.42
N LEU A 80 4.58 2.27 4.85
CA LEU A 80 3.89 1.18 5.53
C LEU A 80 4.66 0.68 6.75
N ALA A 81 5.97 0.48 6.63
CA ALA A 81 6.83 0.06 7.74
C ALA A 81 6.71 1.02 8.93
N LYS A 82 6.68 2.33 8.66
CA LYS A 82 6.74 3.36 9.71
C LYS A 82 5.36 3.78 10.25
N TYR A 83 4.35 3.85 9.39
CA TYR A 83 3.08 4.51 9.72
C TYR A 83 1.87 3.58 9.73
N SER A 84 2.02 2.30 9.36
CA SER A 84 0.86 1.39 9.29
C SER A 84 0.17 1.19 10.64
N PRO A 85 -1.18 1.17 10.66
CA PRO A 85 -1.96 0.79 11.83
C PRO A 85 -1.68 -0.61 12.33
N LYS A 86 -1.62 -0.85 13.65
CA LYS A 86 -1.26 -2.15 14.26
C LYS A 86 -1.99 -3.37 13.65
N ASN A 87 -3.26 -3.19 13.26
CA ASN A 87 -4.07 -4.25 12.67
C ASN A 87 -3.91 -4.42 11.15
N PHE A 88 -3.17 -3.54 10.48
CA PHE A 88 -2.85 -3.65 9.06
C PHE A 88 -2.06 -4.91 8.77
N TYR A 89 -2.59 -5.74 7.87
CA TYR A 89 -2.02 -7.05 7.56
C TYR A 89 -2.02 -7.37 6.07
N ARG A 90 -2.61 -6.56 5.19
CA ARG A 90 -2.63 -6.87 3.75
C ARG A 90 -2.49 -5.65 2.85
N LEU A 91 -1.55 -5.73 1.90
CA LEU A 91 -1.41 -4.80 0.78
C LEU A 91 -1.64 -5.55 -0.53
N LYS A 92 -2.46 -4.99 -1.42
CA LYS A 92 -2.48 -5.36 -2.84
C LYS A 92 -1.87 -4.21 -3.66
N LEU A 93 -0.80 -4.49 -4.39
CA LEU A 93 -0.14 -3.52 -5.27
C LEU A 93 -0.34 -3.93 -6.72
N SER A 94 -0.99 -3.06 -7.50
CA SER A 94 -1.12 -3.21 -8.95
C SER A 94 -0.05 -2.39 -9.66
N LEU A 95 0.80 -3.06 -10.42
CA LEU A 95 1.80 -2.44 -11.29
C LEU A 95 1.12 -2.10 -12.61
N ALA A 96 0.69 -0.85 -12.75
CA ALA A 96 0.02 -0.37 -13.95
C ALA A 96 1.09 0.03 -14.99
N ASN A 97 1.60 -0.93 -15.77
CA ASN A 97 2.12 -0.75 -17.14
C ASN A 97 2.91 -1.98 -17.60
N TYR A 98 2.68 -2.41 -18.84
CA TYR A 98 3.42 -3.49 -19.51
C TYR A 98 4.90 -3.17 -19.76
N LEU A 99 5.29 -1.90 -19.65
CA LEU A 99 6.61 -1.37 -19.97
C LEU A 99 7.47 -1.05 -18.74
N LEU A 100 6.90 -1.10 -17.54
CA LEU A 100 7.62 -0.80 -16.31
C LEU A 100 7.85 -2.10 -15.55
N ASP A 101 9.07 -2.63 -15.69
CA ASP A 101 9.60 -3.51 -14.67
C ASP A 101 9.60 -2.75 -13.33
N SER A 102 9.19 -3.42 -12.26
CA SER A 102 9.25 -2.80 -10.94
C SER A 102 10.69 -2.42 -10.65
N ARG A 103 10.86 -1.17 -10.20
CA ARG A 103 12.15 -0.68 -9.71
C ARG A 103 12.45 -1.15 -8.29
N LEU A 104 11.57 -1.96 -7.71
CA LEU A 104 11.83 -2.64 -6.45
C LEU A 104 13.13 -3.44 -6.59
N VAL A 105 14.12 -3.03 -5.81
CA VAL A 105 15.38 -3.75 -5.66
C VAL A 105 15.42 -4.46 -4.32
N SER A 106 16.38 -5.37 -4.16
CA SER A 106 16.45 -6.24 -2.98
C SER A 106 16.72 -5.46 -1.68
N GLU A 107 17.29 -4.26 -1.81
CA GLU A 107 17.69 -3.31 -0.77
C GLU A 107 16.50 -2.48 -0.25
N ASP A 108 15.56 -2.08 -1.13
CA ASP A 108 14.32 -1.35 -0.75
C ASP A 108 13.41 -2.15 0.19
N LEU A 109 13.79 -3.40 0.38
CA LEU A 109 13.05 -4.48 0.96
C LEU A 109 13.70 -5.03 2.23
N GLU A 110 14.88 -4.55 2.61
CA GLU A 110 15.55 -5.00 3.83
C GLU A 110 15.02 -4.30 5.07
N ASP A 111 14.64 -3.02 4.93
CA ASP A 111 14.12 -2.20 6.03
C ASP A 111 12.70 -2.58 6.42
N PHE A 112 11.88 -3.01 5.46
CA PHE A 112 10.48 -3.33 5.70
C PHE A 112 10.30 -4.51 6.68
N PRO A 113 10.96 -5.68 6.50
CA PRO A 113 10.90 -6.81 7.42
C PRO A 113 11.25 -6.48 8.86
N THR A 114 12.33 -5.73 9.07
CA THR A 114 12.82 -5.39 10.41
C THR A 114 11.78 -4.56 11.16
N ASN A 115 11.21 -3.55 10.50
CA ASN A 115 10.15 -2.75 11.09
C ASN A 115 8.85 -3.54 11.28
N TRP A 116 8.57 -4.52 10.41
CA TRP A 116 7.33 -5.28 10.47
C TRP A 116 7.30 -6.33 11.59
N LYS A 117 8.42 -7.01 11.86
CA LYS A 117 8.52 -8.08 12.87
C LYS A 117 8.24 -7.59 14.31
N ASN A 118 8.51 -6.31 14.57
CA ASN A 118 8.40 -5.72 15.91
C ASN A 118 6.96 -5.31 16.29
N ARG A 119 5.95 -5.64 15.46
CA ARG A 119 4.57 -5.18 15.66
C ARG A 119 3.78 -6.15 16.54
N VAL A 120 2.94 -5.59 17.41
CA VAL A 120 1.98 -6.33 18.23
C VAL A 120 0.56 -5.88 17.84
N PRO A 121 -0.35 -6.79 17.41
CA PRO A 121 -0.14 -8.24 17.29
C PRO A 121 0.73 -8.64 16.08
N GLN A 122 1.45 -9.75 16.20
CA GLN A 122 2.24 -10.33 15.10
C GLN A 122 1.33 -11.05 14.11
N LYS A 123 0.52 -10.29 13.37
CA LYS A 123 -0.25 -10.82 12.23
C LYS A 123 0.68 -11.03 11.04
N SER A 124 0.56 -12.18 10.37
CA SER A 124 1.27 -12.42 9.11
C SER A 124 0.87 -11.37 8.07
N PHE A 125 1.86 -10.66 7.53
CA PHE A 125 1.63 -9.72 6.43
C PHE A 125 1.39 -10.47 5.14
N SER A 126 0.31 -10.12 4.45
CA SER A 126 -0.01 -10.59 3.10
C SER A 126 0.28 -9.47 2.11
N PHE A 127 1.39 -9.59 1.39
CA PHE A 127 1.70 -8.67 0.29
C PHE A 127 1.39 -9.37 -1.04
N ILE A 128 0.44 -8.83 -1.80
CA ILE A 128 0.09 -9.33 -3.13
C ILE A 128 0.53 -8.29 -4.15
N ILE A 129 1.41 -8.67 -5.06
CA ILE A 129 1.80 -7.84 -6.19
C ILE A 129 1.16 -8.41 -7.45
N ARG A 130 0.41 -7.57 -8.17
CA ARG A 130 -0.24 -7.86 -9.44
C ARG A 130 0.43 -7.07 -10.55
N GLY A 131 0.87 -7.75 -11.58
CA GLY A 131 1.48 -7.11 -12.74
C GLY A 131 1.63 -8.09 -13.90
N CYS A 132 2.01 -7.56 -15.05
CA CYS A 132 2.35 -8.34 -16.23
C CYS A 132 3.80 -8.00 -16.63
N THR A 133 4.61 -9.02 -16.89
CA THR A 133 5.92 -8.86 -17.52
C THR A 133 6.13 -9.98 -18.53
N ARG A 134 6.76 -9.66 -19.66
CA ARG A 134 7.14 -10.62 -20.69
C ARG A 134 8.57 -11.15 -20.51
N SER A 135 9.36 -10.51 -19.64
CA SER A 135 10.75 -10.89 -19.36
C SER A 135 10.79 -12.05 -18.36
N SER A 136 11.47 -13.14 -18.72
CA SER A 136 11.75 -14.26 -17.82
C SER A 136 12.66 -13.82 -16.66
N GLU A 137 13.66 -12.99 -16.96
CA GLU A 137 14.59 -12.43 -15.97
C GLU A 137 13.85 -11.62 -14.90
N THR A 138 12.88 -10.78 -15.30
CA THR A 138 12.05 -10.04 -14.35
C THR A 138 11.25 -10.99 -13.46
N LYS A 139 10.67 -12.06 -14.02
CA LYS A 139 9.94 -13.07 -13.23
C LYS A 139 10.85 -13.75 -12.21
N GLU A 140 12.05 -14.16 -12.63
CA GLU A 140 13.05 -14.79 -11.76
C GLU A 140 13.48 -13.85 -10.62
N LYS A 141 13.72 -12.56 -10.92
CA LYS A 141 14.01 -11.53 -9.92
C LYS A 141 12.92 -11.46 -8.85
N TYR A 142 11.64 -11.44 -9.23
CA TYR A 142 10.53 -11.41 -8.27
C TYR A 142 10.43 -12.71 -7.46
N MET A 143 10.62 -13.86 -8.07
CA MET A 143 10.54 -15.16 -7.38
C MET A 143 11.66 -15.30 -6.34
N SER A 144 12.89 -14.95 -6.69
CA SER A 144 14.03 -14.90 -5.75
C SER A 144 13.73 -13.99 -4.54
N MET A 145 13.14 -12.84 -4.82
CA MET A 145 12.73 -11.89 -3.79
C MET A 145 11.64 -12.45 -2.87
N VAL A 146 10.62 -13.14 -3.41
CA VAL A 146 9.60 -13.84 -2.58
C VAL A 146 10.25 -14.82 -1.61
N GLU A 147 11.22 -15.60 -2.08
CA GLU A 147 11.91 -16.58 -1.24
C GLU A 147 12.68 -15.90 -0.11
N LYS A 148 13.41 -14.82 -0.39
CA LYS A 148 14.10 -14.00 0.64
C LYS A 148 13.12 -13.55 1.73
N TYR A 149 11.94 -13.08 1.34
CA TYR A 149 10.94 -12.58 2.28
C TYR A 149 10.25 -13.66 3.10
N LYS A 150 9.97 -14.82 2.50
CA LYS A 150 9.42 -15.97 3.22
C LYS A 150 10.39 -16.44 4.31
N LYS A 151 11.70 -16.45 4.03
CA LYS A 151 12.75 -16.72 5.04
C LYS A 151 12.75 -15.68 6.17
N LEU A 152 12.32 -14.46 5.90
CA LEU A 152 12.15 -13.40 6.89
C LEU A 152 10.76 -13.43 7.58
N GLY A 153 9.93 -14.45 7.37
CA GLY A 153 8.63 -14.60 8.04
C GLY A 153 7.52 -13.70 7.47
N ILE A 154 7.71 -13.13 6.28
CA ILE A 154 6.71 -12.32 5.59
C ILE A 154 6.08 -13.16 4.47
N ASN A 155 4.75 -13.20 4.43
CA ASN A 155 4.03 -13.90 3.37
C ASN A 155 3.80 -12.97 2.17
N ILE A 156 4.72 -13.03 1.21
CA ILE A 156 4.58 -12.34 -0.07
C ILE A 156 4.13 -13.32 -1.15
N ARG A 157 3.19 -12.88 -1.98
CA ARG A 157 2.72 -13.59 -3.17
C ARG A 157 2.74 -12.64 -4.38
N PHE A 158 3.25 -13.14 -5.49
CA PHE A 158 3.12 -12.49 -6.80
C PHE A 158 2.05 -13.19 -7.61
N ASP A 159 1.26 -12.40 -8.32
CA ASP A 159 0.18 -12.84 -9.18
C ASP A 159 0.41 -12.21 -10.56
N PHE A 160 0.99 -13.01 -11.46
CA PHE A 160 1.22 -12.62 -12.84
C PHE A 160 -0.09 -12.79 -13.62
N SER A 161 -0.83 -11.71 -13.78
CA SER A 161 -2.03 -11.68 -14.61
C SER A 161 -1.82 -10.64 -15.71
N CYS A 162 -1.56 -11.12 -16.92
CA CYS A 162 -1.68 -10.29 -18.12
C CYS A 162 -3.17 -10.24 -18.47
N TYR A 163 -3.72 -9.05 -18.68
CA TYR A 163 -5.06 -8.94 -19.24
C TYR A 163 -4.98 -9.53 -20.66
N ASN A 164 -5.72 -10.61 -20.90
CA ASN A 164 -5.96 -11.14 -22.25
C ASN A 164 -6.85 -10.19 -23.04
#